data_AF-A0A976QHH1-F1
#
_entry.id   AF-A0A976QHH1-F1
#
_cell.length_a   1.000
_cell.length_b   1.000
_cell.length_c   1.000
_cell.angle_alpha   90.00
_cell.angle_beta   90.00
_cell.angle_gamma   90.00
#
_symmetry.space_group_name_H-M   'P 1'
#
loop_
_entity.id
_entity.type
_entity.pdbx_description
1 polymer ?
#
loop_
_entity_poly.entity_id
_entity_poly.type
_entity_poly.pdbx_seq_one_letter_code
_entity_poly.pdbx_strand_id
1 'polypeptide(L)'
;MAAGSICFGSAQLWPGRDTFYLLLFSLMYPVHTIACKLPVHLKSRFLTEGHLIMKRILAVIGSPRRNGNTHILVSKIVEGARANGAIVDELFLGELTIHECDGCHACWKGKECSKNDDMRAIYPAIIQSDVIIFGTPVYWYGPTALMKAFIDRFVYFNCAENRQKIKGLSAALAVPFEEDNLDTAGGVVEFFQKSLAYLEIKLLGQIIVPGVGEKGAIRSKSKYLQQAYDLGRQLA
;
A
#
# COMPACT_ATOMS: atom_id res chain seq x y z
N MET A 1 -8.54 48.90 25.23
CA MET A 1 -7.19 48.44 24.83
C MET A 1 -7.28 47.99 23.38
N ALA A 2 -6.45 48.59 22.50
CA ALA A 2 -6.25 48.36 21.05
C ALA A 2 -7.50 48.46 20.13
N ALA A 3 -7.73 49.52 19.34
CA ALA A 3 -7.01 49.98 18.11
C ALA A 3 -6.97 48.90 17.02
N GLY A 4 -7.31 49.11 15.75
CA GLY A 4 -7.67 50.30 14.98
C GLY A 4 -7.69 49.91 13.49
N SER A 5 -8.59 50.54 12.73
CA SER A 5 -8.80 50.38 11.29
C SER A 5 -7.60 50.87 10.47
N ILE A 6 -7.30 50.22 9.34
CA ILE A 6 -6.47 50.81 8.27
C ILE A 6 -7.09 50.50 6.90
N CYS A 7 -7.38 51.57 6.16
CA CYS A 7 -7.65 51.65 4.73
C CYS A 7 -6.41 52.23 4.01
N PHE A 8 -6.46 52.21 2.67
CA PHE A 8 -5.52 52.75 1.67
C PHE A 8 -4.32 51.84 1.30
N GLY A 9 -3.91 51.72 0.04
CA GLY A 9 -4.30 52.47 -1.14
C GLY A 9 -3.79 51.85 -2.45
N SER A 10 -4.41 52.32 -3.52
CA SER A 10 -4.09 52.14 -4.93
C SER A 10 -2.77 52.82 -5.35
N ALA A 11 -2.02 52.21 -6.26
CA ALA A 11 -1.14 52.93 -7.18
C ALA A 11 -1.01 52.18 -8.51
N GLN A 12 -1.06 52.95 -9.58
CA GLN A 12 -1.15 52.57 -10.99
C GLN A 12 -0.07 53.37 -11.74
N LEU A 13 0.37 52.87 -12.92
CA LEU A 13 1.14 53.53 -14.01
C LEU A 13 2.69 53.49 -13.91
N TRP A 14 3.53 53.30 -14.96
CA TRP A 14 3.43 53.03 -16.42
C TRP A 14 4.84 52.58 -16.98
N PRO A 15 5.02 52.32 -18.31
CA PRO A 15 6.04 51.42 -18.89
C PRO A 15 7.22 52.08 -19.64
N GLY A 16 8.20 51.25 -20.09
CA GLY A 16 8.76 51.34 -21.45
C GLY A 16 10.29 51.51 -21.63
N ARG A 17 10.78 50.96 -22.76
CA ARG A 17 12.05 51.14 -23.52
C ARG A 17 13.25 50.27 -23.13
N ASP A 18 14.16 49.87 -24.02
CA ASP A 18 14.23 49.54 -25.46
C ASP A 18 15.73 49.20 -25.72
N THR A 19 15.98 48.15 -26.51
CA THR A 19 17.05 48.00 -27.54
C THR A 19 18.57 48.15 -27.26
N PHE A 20 19.30 47.08 -27.62
CA PHE A 20 20.48 47.00 -28.55
C PHE A 20 21.97 47.11 -28.10
N TYR A 21 22.81 46.28 -28.78
CA TYR A 21 24.28 46.32 -29.02
C TYR A 21 25.24 45.89 -27.88
N LEU A 22 26.39 45.18 -28.01
CA LEU A 22 27.31 44.63 -29.04
C LEU A 22 28.17 43.56 -28.30
N LEU A 23 28.29 42.30 -28.71
CA LEU A 23 29.32 41.71 -29.59
C LEU A 23 30.77 42.26 -29.50
N LEU A 24 31.70 41.30 -29.41
CA LEU A 24 33.14 41.30 -29.76
C LEU A 24 34.15 41.68 -28.67
N PHE A 25 34.78 40.67 -28.06
CA PHE A 25 36.24 40.60 -28.03
C PHE A 25 36.67 39.13 -28.03
N SER A 26 37.24 38.71 -29.15
CA SER A 26 37.91 37.43 -29.35
C SER A 26 39.39 37.71 -29.63
N LEU A 27 40.20 36.71 -29.32
CA LEU A 27 41.59 36.48 -29.70
C LEU A 27 42.64 37.06 -28.75
N MET A 28 43.30 36.15 -28.02
CA MET A 28 44.70 35.77 -28.27
C MET A 28 45.01 34.53 -27.42
N TYR A 29 45.23 33.39 -28.08
CA TYR A 29 46.31 32.40 -27.84
C TYR A 29 45.99 31.12 -28.63
N PRO A 30 46.84 30.72 -29.59
CA PRO A 30 46.52 29.65 -30.53
C PRO A 30 47.25 28.33 -30.23
N VAL A 31 46.70 27.28 -30.86
CA VAL A 31 47.30 25.99 -31.26
C VAL A 31 47.78 25.00 -30.18
N HIS A 32 47.11 23.84 -30.10
CA HIS A 32 47.63 22.51 -30.51
C HIS A 32 46.48 21.50 -30.46
N THR A 33 45.86 21.20 -31.61
CA THR A 33 45.98 19.93 -32.32
C THR A 33 45.62 18.70 -31.48
N ILE A 34 44.43 18.12 -31.70
CA ILE A 34 44.23 16.69 -31.97
C ILE A 34 42.98 16.58 -32.85
N ALA A 35 43.20 16.05 -34.04
CA ALA A 35 42.17 15.65 -34.98
C ALA A 35 41.67 14.24 -34.63
N CYS A 36 40.38 13.99 -34.84
CA CYS A 36 39.84 12.79 -35.52
C CYS A 36 38.30 12.82 -35.40
N LYS A 37 37.60 13.25 -36.46
CA LYS A 37 36.95 12.34 -37.43
C LYS A 37 36.11 11.24 -36.76
N LEU A 38 34.79 11.45 -36.77
CA LEU A 38 33.82 10.36 -36.66
C LEU A 38 34.12 9.26 -37.70
N PRO A 39 33.76 8.02 -37.36
CA PRO A 39 32.98 7.22 -38.29
C PRO A 39 31.66 6.76 -37.67
N VAL A 40 30.67 6.76 -38.54
CA VAL A 40 29.32 6.19 -38.40
C VAL A 40 29.42 4.66 -38.40
N HIS A 41 28.88 3.98 -37.39
CA HIS A 41 27.96 2.82 -37.53
C HIS A 41 27.80 2.01 -36.22
N LEU A 42 26.54 1.64 -35.96
CA LEU A 42 26.05 0.46 -35.25
C LEU A 42 26.66 0.14 -33.87
N LYS A 43 25.87 0.44 -32.84
CA LYS A 43 25.10 -0.59 -32.12
C LYS A 43 24.03 0.13 -31.32
N SER A 44 22.77 -0.21 -31.57
CA SER A 44 21.68 -0.04 -30.62
C SER A 44 22.06 -0.80 -29.34
N ARG A 45 22.79 -0.13 -28.44
CA ARG A 45 22.90 -0.59 -27.06
C ARG A 45 21.61 -0.16 -26.37
N PHE A 46 20.64 -1.06 -26.42
CA PHE A 46 19.54 -1.12 -25.46
C PHE A 46 20.14 -1.16 -24.05
N LEU A 47 20.24 -0.01 -23.42
CA LEU A 47 20.40 0.13 -21.98
C LEU A 47 19.71 1.43 -21.59
N THR A 48 18.53 1.34 -20.99
CA THR A 48 18.14 2.26 -19.92
C THR A 48 17.08 1.61 -19.04
N GLU A 49 17.52 1.28 -17.82
CA GLU A 49 16.79 1.45 -16.56
C GLU A 49 15.66 0.47 -16.21
N GLY A 50 16.07 -0.72 -15.74
CA GLY A 50 15.28 -1.46 -14.77
C GLY A 50 15.30 -0.74 -13.43
N HIS A 51 14.41 0.25 -13.25
CA HIS A 51 14.06 0.73 -11.91
C HIS A 51 13.35 -0.45 -11.22
N LEU A 52 14.02 -1.12 -10.27
CA LEU A 52 13.34 -2.07 -9.39
C LEU A 52 12.27 -1.28 -8.64
N ILE A 53 11.02 -1.40 -9.08
CA ILE A 53 9.88 -0.78 -8.39
C ILE A 53 9.75 -1.52 -7.06
N MET A 54 10.21 -0.86 -6.00
CA MET A 54 10.10 -1.34 -4.64
C MET A 54 8.63 -1.46 -4.25
N LYS A 55 8.15 -2.69 -4.04
CA LYS A 55 6.77 -2.94 -3.63
C LYS A 55 6.49 -2.42 -2.24
N ARG A 56 5.35 -1.75 -2.06
CA ARG A 56 4.82 -1.39 -0.74
C ARG A 56 3.72 -2.35 -0.36
N ILE A 57 3.86 -2.94 0.82
CA ILE A 57 2.91 -3.92 1.34
C ILE A 57 2.36 -3.44 2.67
N LEU A 58 1.05 -3.47 2.83
CA LEU A 58 0.39 -3.30 4.12
C LEU A 58 -0.02 -4.67 4.66
N ALA A 59 0.63 -5.11 5.73
CA ALA A 59 0.28 -6.34 6.41
C ALA A 59 -0.71 -6.07 7.55
N VAL A 60 -1.95 -6.55 7.40
CA VAL A 60 -3.06 -6.34 8.34
C VAL A 60 -3.28 -7.59 9.18
N ILE A 61 -3.03 -7.49 10.49
CA ILE A 61 -3.22 -8.57 11.46
C ILE A 61 -4.53 -8.35 12.21
N GLY A 62 -5.54 -9.14 11.86
CA GLY A 62 -6.87 -9.15 12.48
C GLY A 62 -7.02 -10.07 13.69
N SER A 63 -5.93 -10.59 14.24
CA SER A 63 -5.96 -11.32 15.51
C SER A 63 -5.77 -10.37 16.69
N PRO A 64 -6.55 -10.50 17.78
CA PRO A 64 -6.33 -9.72 19.00
C PRO A 64 -5.06 -10.15 19.76
N ARG A 65 -4.44 -11.28 19.39
CA ARG A 65 -3.32 -11.86 20.13
C ARG A 65 -1.98 -11.53 19.47
N ARG A 66 -1.20 -10.65 20.12
CA ARG A 66 0.24 -10.55 19.83
C ARG A 66 0.93 -11.90 20.06
N ASN A 67 1.84 -12.20 19.15
CA ASN A 67 2.58 -13.47 19.10
C ASN A 67 1.68 -14.71 19.06
N GLY A 68 0.44 -14.55 18.58
CA GLY A 68 -0.46 -15.66 18.26
C GLY A 68 -0.20 -16.23 16.87
N ASN A 69 -0.97 -17.27 16.50
CA ASN A 69 -0.75 -18.02 15.26
C ASN A 69 -0.87 -17.13 14.02
N THR A 70 -1.88 -16.28 13.94
CA THR A 70 -2.06 -15.31 12.84
C THR A 70 -0.91 -14.32 12.74
N HIS A 71 -0.49 -13.73 13.86
CA HIS A 71 0.63 -12.80 13.88
C HIS A 71 1.91 -13.48 13.36
N ILE A 72 2.24 -14.67 13.87
CA ILE A 72 3.44 -15.41 13.47
C ILE A 72 3.39 -15.78 11.99
N LEU A 73 2.23 -16.21 11.48
CA LEU A 73 2.06 -16.57 10.08
C LEU A 73 2.27 -15.36 9.16
N VAL A 74 1.61 -14.24 9.47
CA VAL A 74 1.79 -12.99 8.71
C VAL A 74 3.23 -12.51 8.79
N SER A 75 3.85 -12.57 9.97
CA SER A 75 5.26 -12.18 10.14
C SER A 75 6.19 -12.96 9.21
N LYS A 76 5.91 -14.24 8.93
CA LYS A 76 6.69 -15.02 7.97
C LYS A 76 6.48 -14.59 6.52
N ILE A 77 5.27 -14.19 6.13
CA ILE A 77 5.04 -13.56 4.82
C ILE A 77 5.81 -12.23 4.73
N VAL A 78 5.74 -11.41 5.77
CA VAL A 78 6.46 -10.14 5.85
C VAL A 78 7.99 -10.34 5.75
N GLU A 79 8.52 -11.35 6.44
CA GLU A 79 9.95 -11.72 6.37
C GLU A 79 10.37 -12.06 4.94
N GLY A 80 9.58 -12.86 4.23
CA GLY A 80 9.83 -13.19 2.83
C GLY A 80 9.77 -11.97 1.90
N ALA A 81 8.78 -11.10 2.10
CA ALA A 81 8.62 -9.89 1.30
C ALA A 81 9.79 -8.92 1.50
N ARG A 82 10.18 -8.66 2.76
CA ARG A 82 11.34 -7.82 3.10
C ARG A 82 12.64 -8.40 2.54
N ALA A 83 12.81 -9.73 2.58
CA ALA A 83 13.97 -10.41 2.01
C ALA A 83 14.08 -10.25 0.48
N ASN A 84 12.97 -9.94 -0.20
CA ASN A 84 12.93 -9.68 -1.65
C ASN A 84 12.79 -8.18 -1.98
N GLY A 85 13.04 -7.29 -1.01
CA GLY A 85 13.16 -5.85 -1.22
C GLY A 85 11.90 -5.02 -1.03
N ALA A 86 10.78 -5.60 -0.59
CA ALA A 86 9.56 -4.81 -0.32
C ALA A 86 9.68 -3.97 0.96
N ILE A 87 9.05 -2.79 0.95
CA ILE A 87 8.74 -2.03 2.17
C ILE A 87 7.43 -2.57 2.71
N VAL A 88 7.42 -2.91 4.00
CA VAL A 88 6.24 -3.50 4.63
C VAL A 88 5.88 -2.76 5.91
N ASP A 89 4.69 -2.18 5.91
CA ASP A 89 4.04 -1.62 7.11
C ASP A 89 3.14 -2.68 7.73
N GLU A 90 3.16 -2.79 9.06
CA GLU A 90 2.39 -3.78 9.81
C GLU A 90 1.32 -3.09 10.66
N LEU A 91 0.09 -3.57 10.55
CA LEU A 91 -1.08 -3.00 11.19
C LEU A 91 -1.78 -4.05 12.06
N PHE A 92 -1.75 -3.85 13.37
CA PHE A 92 -2.43 -4.72 14.34
C PHE A 92 -3.80 -4.16 14.67
N LEU A 93 -4.86 -4.76 14.11
CA LEU A 93 -6.22 -4.27 14.33
C LEU A 93 -6.64 -4.32 15.81
N GLY A 94 -6.07 -5.23 16.61
CA GLY A 94 -6.34 -5.31 18.05
C GLY A 94 -5.80 -4.13 18.88
N GLU A 95 -5.02 -3.24 18.27
CA GLU A 95 -4.44 -2.05 18.94
C GLU A 95 -5.03 -0.73 18.44
N LEU A 96 -5.98 -0.83 17.51
CA LEU A 96 -6.57 0.32 16.84
C LEU A 96 -8.02 0.44 17.24
N THR A 97 -8.49 1.68 17.31
CA THR A 97 -9.90 2.01 17.42
C THR A 97 -10.46 2.11 16.01
N ILE A 98 -11.27 1.13 15.63
CA ILE A 98 -12.02 1.11 14.36
C ILE A 98 -13.48 0.86 14.69
N HIS A 99 -14.32 1.87 14.47
CA HIS A 99 -15.76 1.72 14.66
C HIS A 99 -16.38 1.07 13.42
N GLU A 100 -17.51 0.40 13.63
CA GLU A 100 -18.31 -0.17 12.55
C GLU A 100 -18.79 0.91 11.58
N CYS A 101 -19.00 0.54 10.32
CA CYS A 101 -19.62 1.43 9.35
C CYS A 101 -21.10 1.67 9.71
N ASP A 102 -21.56 2.92 9.71
CA ASP A 102 -22.96 3.28 9.96
C ASP A 102 -23.77 3.55 8.68
N GLY A 103 -23.17 3.36 7.50
CA GLY A 103 -23.85 3.56 6.22
C GLY A 103 -24.24 5.03 5.95
N CYS A 104 -23.62 6.03 6.57
CA CYS A 104 -23.97 7.43 6.34
C CYS A 104 -23.69 7.94 4.91
N HIS A 105 -22.88 7.20 4.13
CA HIS A 105 -22.46 7.51 2.76
C HIS A 105 -21.82 8.89 2.57
N ALA A 106 -21.26 9.50 3.63
CA ALA A 106 -20.53 10.77 3.52
C ALA A 106 -19.37 10.67 2.50
N CYS A 107 -18.66 9.53 2.51
CA CYS A 107 -17.58 9.22 1.58
C CYS A 107 -18.01 9.10 0.11
N TRP A 108 -19.29 8.88 -0.16
CA TRP A 108 -19.82 8.81 -1.52
C TRP A 108 -20.22 10.18 -2.07
N LYS A 109 -20.31 11.17 -1.18
CA LYS A 109 -20.68 12.57 -1.50
C LYS A 109 -19.44 13.46 -1.63
N GLY A 110 -18.27 12.87 -1.90
CA GLY A 110 -16.99 13.58 -2.05
C GLY A 110 -16.39 14.10 -0.74
N LYS A 111 -16.86 13.63 0.42
CA LYS A 111 -16.28 13.99 1.72
C LYS A 111 -15.36 12.89 2.24
N GLU A 112 -14.49 13.22 3.19
CA GLU A 112 -13.82 12.18 3.98
C GLU A 112 -14.85 11.37 4.78
N CYS A 113 -14.43 10.23 5.32
CA CYS A 113 -15.30 9.51 6.24
C CYS A 113 -15.53 10.34 7.51
N SER A 114 -16.78 10.40 7.97
CA SER A 114 -17.21 11.15 9.16
C SER A 114 -16.77 10.54 10.48
N LYS A 115 -16.33 9.27 10.49
CA LYS A 115 -15.86 8.59 11.71
C LYS A 115 -14.48 9.10 12.09
N ASN A 116 -14.35 9.56 13.33
CA ASN A 116 -13.09 10.01 13.89
C ASN A 116 -12.41 8.85 14.63
N ASP A 117 -11.74 8.00 13.86
CA ASP A 117 -11.04 6.82 14.35
C ASP A 117 -9.81 6.52 13.48
N ASP A 118 -9.11 5.42 13.77
CA ASP A 118 -7.81 5.15 13.16
C ASP A 118 -7.90 4.90 11.65
N MET A 119 -9.09 4.62 11.10
CA MET A 119 -9.26 4.45 9.64
C MET A 119 -8.82 5.68 8.85
N ARG A 120 -8.89 6.88 9.44
CA ARG A 120 -8.44 8.12 8.77
C ARG A 120 -6.97 8.05 8.36
N ALA A 121 -6.11 7.44 9.19
CA ALA A 121 -4.71 7.22 8.87
C ALA A 121 -4.48 5.99 7.98
N ILE A 122 -5.38 4.99 8.07
CA ILE A 122 -5.24 3.74 7.31
C ILE A 122 -5.64 3.91 5.84
N TYR A 123 -6.62 4.76 5.51
CA TYR A 123 -7.00 4.98 4.10
C TYR A 123 -5.82 5.42 3.23
N PRO A 124 -5.00 6.42 3.60
CA PRO A 124 -3.76 6.74 2.88
C PRO A 124 -2.79 5.55 2.76
N ALA A 125 -2.62 4.74 3.81
CA ALA A 125 -1.72 3.58 3.78
C ALA A 125 -2.21 2.52 2.77
N ILE A 126 -3.51 2.24 2.73
CA ILE A 126 -4.13 1.37 1.71
C ILE A 126 -3.86 1.91 0.31
N ILE A 127 -4.09 3.21 0.07
CA ILE A 127 -3.93 3.85 -1.23
C ILE A 127 -2.48 3.81 -1.72
N GLN A 128 -1.51 3.90 -0.80
CA GLN A 128 -0.08 3.86 -1.14
C GLN A 128 0.48 2.44 -1.32
N SER A 129 -0.29 1.41 -0.98
CA SER A 129 0.16 0.02 -1.05
C SER A 129 -0.03 -0.55 -2.46
N ASP A 130 0.89 -1.41 -2.88
CA ASP A 130 0.72 -2.29 -4.04
C ASP A 130 -0.03 -3.58 -3.67
N VAL A 131 0.20 -4.06 -2.45
CA VAL A 131 -0.34 -5.32 -1.93
C VAL A 131 -0.83 -5.15 -0.50
N ILE A 132 -1.96 -5.78 -0.15
CA ILE A 132 -2.41 -5.94 1.24
C ILE A 132 -2.36 -7.42 1.63
N ILE A 133 -1.67 -7.73 2.72
CA ILE A 133 -1.73 -9.07 3.32
C ILE A 133 -2.80 -9.03 4.41
N PHE A 134 -3.86 -9.82 4.26
CA PHE A 134 -4.89 -9.99 5.28
C PHE A 134 -4.59 -11.24 6.12
N GLY A 135 -4.32 -11.06 7.41
CA GLY A 135 -4.21 -12.16 8.36
C GLY A 135 -5.38 -12.19 9.32
N THR A 136 -6.16 -13.26 9.35
CA THR A 136 -7.24 -13.44 10.34
C THR A 136 -7.34 -14.90 10.75
N PRO A 137 -7.59 -15.21 12.04
CA PRO A 137 -8.08 -16.54 12.38
C PRO A 137 -9.53 -16.73 11.91
N VAL A 138 -10.02 -17.97 11.95
CA VAL A 138 -11.44 -18.30 11.76
C VAL A 138 -12.15 -18.19 13.11
N TYR A 139 -13.05 -17.21 13.26
CA TYR A 139 -13.95 -17.06 14.41
C TYR A 139 -15.38 -17.28 13.94
N TRP A 140 -16.05 -18.31 14.47
CA TRP A 140 -17.42 -18.69 14.06
C TRP A 140 -17.58 -18.79 12.54
N TYR A 141 -16.68 -19.54 11.89
CA TYR A 141 -16.66 -19.77 10.43
C TYR A 141 -16.52 -18.49 9.57
N GLY A 142 -16.20 -17.36 10.19
CA GLY A 142 -15.95 -16.07 9.57
C GLY A 142 -14.61 -15.45 9.99
N PRO A 143 -14.24 -14.30 9.42
CA PRO A 143 -13.11 -13.52 9.92
C PRO A 143 -13.42 -12.99 11.34
N THR A 144 -12.41 -12.48 12.04
CA THR A 144 -12.66 -11.83 13.34
C THR A 144 -13.53 -10.59 13.19
N ALA A 145 -14.24 -10.20 14.26
CA ALA A 145 -14.99 -8.95 14.29
C ALA A 145 -14.10 -7.73 13.99
N LEU A 146 -12.83 -7.75 14.44
CA LEU A 146 -11.83 -6.71 14.11
C LEU A 146 -11.60 -6.61 12.60
N MET A 147 -11.33 -7.76 11.96
CA MET A 147 -11.11 -7.81 10.50
C MET A 147 -12.38 -7.46 9.73
N LYS A 148 -13.54 -7.90 10.21
CA LYS A 148 -14.83 -7.56 9.59
C LYS A 148 -15.12 -6.07 9.67
N ALA A 149 -14.93 -5.46 10.85
CA ALA A 149 -15.06 -4.02 11.03
C ALA A 149 -14.15 -3.28 10.05
N PHE A 150 -12.87 -3.66 9.95
CA PHE A 150 -11.93 -3.07 8.98
C PHE A 150 -12.41 -3.17 7.53
N ILE A 151 -12.81 -4.36 7.06
CA ILE A 151 -13.29 -4.58 5.69
C ILE A 151 -14.60 -3.84 5.42
N ASP A 152 -15.52 -3.73 6.39
CA ASP A 152 -16.76 -2.97 6.21
C ASP A 152 -16.52 -1.49 5.91
N ARG A 153 -15.37 -0.96 6.34
CA ARG A 153 -14.94 0.42 6.05
C ARG A 153 -14.41 0.60 4.63
N PHE A 154 -14.24 -0.48 3.86
CA PHE A 154 -13.87 -0.43 2.45
C PHE A 154 -15.01 0.07 1.58
N VAL A 155 -16.23 0.23 2.13
CA VAL A 155 -17.31 1.01 1.51
C VAL A 155 -16.86 2.40 1.06
N TYR A 156 -15.80 2.94 1.68
CA TYR A 156 -15.12 4.16 1.26
C TYR A 156 -14.70 4.15 -0.21
N PHE A 157 -14.30 2.98 -0.73
CA PHE A 157 -13.82 2.76 -2.10
C PHE A 157 -14.94 2.37 -3.08
N ASN A 158 -16.22 2.40 -2.67
CA ASN A 158 -17.33 2.05 -3.57
C ASN A 158 -17.68 3.20 -4.52
N CYS A 159 -17.39 4.46 -4.18
CA CYS A 159 -17.61 5.58 -5.09
C CYS A 159 -16.50 5.64 -6.14
N ALA A 160 -16.85 6.07 -7.37
CA ALA A 160 -15.94 6.03 -8.51
C ALA A 160 -14.61 6.76 -8.25
N GLU A 161 -14.65 7.91 -7.57
CA GLU A 161 -13.46 8.70 -7.24
C GLU A 161 -12.49 7.93 -6.33
N ASN A 162 -12.98 7.35 -5.23
CA ASN A 162 -12.11 6.59 -4.32
C ASN A 162 -11.72 5.24 -4.90
N ARG A 163 -12.57 4.63 -5.73
CA ARG A 163 -12.26 3.37 -6.40
C ARG A 163 -11.00 3.47 -7.27
N GLN A 164 -10.81 4.59 -7.97
CA GLN A 164 -9.59 4.79 -8.77
C GLN A 164 -8.32 4.82 -7.91
N LYS A 165 -8.41 5.20 -6.63
CA LYS A 165 -7.26 5.31 -5.71
C LYS A 165 -6.68 3.94 -5.32
N ILE A 166 -7.43 2.85 -5.52
CA ILE A 166 -6.98 1.47 -5.26
C ILE A 166 -6.84 0.64 -6.54
N LYS A 167 -6.82 1.29 -7.71
CA LYS A 167 -6.67 0.59 -8.98
C LYS A 167 -5.31 -0.10 -9.05
N GLY A 168 -5.32 -1.40 -9.35
CA GLY A 168 -4.11 -2.22 -9.42
C GLY A 168 -3.64 -2.78 -8.08
N LEU A 169 -4.31 -2.43 -6.98
CA LEU A 169 -4.08 -3.04 -5.67
C LEU A 169 -4.31 -4.55 -5.75
N SER A 170 -3.41 -5.30 -5.13
CA SER A 170 -3.51 -6.75 -5.00
C SER A 170 -3.58 -7.16 -3.53
N ALA A 171 -3.89 -8.42 -3.27
CA ALA A 171 -4.03 -8.94 -1.92
C ALA A 171 -3.43 -10.34 -1.76
N ALA A 172 -3.11 -10.70 -0.53
CA ALA A 172 -2.83 -12.06 -0.09
C ALA A 172 -3.57 -12.36 1.21
N LEU A 173 -3.82 -13.63 1.49
CA LEU A 173 -4.64 -14.05 2.63
C LEU A 173 -3.92 -15.11 3.49
N ALA A 174 -3.97 -14.95 4.82
CA ALA A 174 -3.37 -15.88 5.78
C ALA A 174 -4.39 -16.26 6.86
N VAL A 175 -4.79 -17.53 6.90
CA VAL A 175 -5.89 -18.03 7.74
C VAL A 175 -5.47 -19.24 8.56
N PRO A 176 -4.92 -19.05 9.78
CA PRO A 176 -4.72 -20.13 10.73
C PRO A 176 -5.93 -20.32 11.64
N PHE A 177 -6.30 -21.56 11.95
CA PHE A 177 -7.46 -21.86 12.80
C PHE A 177 -7.31 -23.17 13.58
N GLU A 178 -8.22 -23.39 14.52
CA GLU A 178 -8.12 -24.46 15.51
C GLU A 178 -8.43 -25.85 14.94
N GLU A 179 -9.53 -25.99 14.22
CA GLU A 179 -9.97 -27.28 13.68
C GLU A 179 -9.00 -27.87 12.66
N ASP A 180 -8.98 -29.20 12.55
CA ASP A 180 -8.13 -29.91 11.58
C ASP A 180 -8.71 -29.93 10.15
N ASN A 181 -10.03 -29.74 10.01
CA ASN A 181 -10.69 -29.75 8.71
C ASN A 181 -10.41 -28.46 7.93
N LEU A 182 -9.84 -28.58 6.73
CA LEU A 182 -9.56 -27.44 5.85
C LEU A 182 -10.83 -26.68 5.43
N ASP A 183 -11.96 -27.37 5.32
CA ASP A 183 -13.23 -26.76 4.89
C ASP A 183 -13.77 -25.73 5.91
N THR A 184 -13.32 -25.78 7.17
CA THR A 184 -13.67 -24.81 8.21
C THR A 184 -13.29 -23.38 7.83
N ALA A 185 -12.24 -23.20 7.02
CA ALA A 185 -11.85 -21.88 6.51
C ALA A 185 -12.67 -21.41 5.29
N GLY A 186 -13.54 -22.26 4.74
CA GLY A 186 -14.27 -21.99 3.49
C GLY A 186 -15.05 -20.68 3.51
N GLY A 187 -15.81 -20.42 4.58
CA GLY A 187 -16.57 -19.18 4.75
C GLY A 187 -15.69 -17.92 4.79
N VAL A 188 -14.50 -18.01 5.39
CA VAL A 188 -13.52 -16.91 5.42
C VAL A 188 -12.93 -16.66 4.04
N VAL A 189 -12.53 -17.73 3.35
CA VAL A 189 -11.95 -17.63 2.01
C VAL A 189 -12.96 -17.04 1.03
N GLU A 190 -14.19 -17.54 1.02
CA GLU A 190 -15.27 -17.03 0.16
C GLU A 190 -15.58 -15.56 0.47
N PHE A 191 -15.64 -15.19 1.75
CA PHE A 191 -15.82 -13.80 2.17
C PHE A 191 -14.77 -12.86 1.55
N PHE A 192 -13.49 -13.21 1.62
CA PHE A 192 -12.42 -12.40 1.02
C PHE A 192 -12.48 -12.42 -0.50
N GLN A 193 -12.69 -13.58 -1.12
CA GLN A 193 -12.78 -13.68 -2.58
C GLN A 193 -13.89 -12.77 -3.14
N LYS A 194 -15.09 -12.80 -2.56
CA LYS A 194 -16.19 -11.93 -2.99
C LYS A 194 -15.90 -10.45 -2.73
N SER A 195 -15.40 -10.13 -1.54
CA SER A 195 -15.12 -8.74 -1.16
C SER A 195 -14.04 -8.10 -2.04
N LEU A 196 -12.96 -8.83 -2.29
CA LEU A 196 -11.86 -8.37 -3.14
C LEU A 196 -12.27 -8.31 -4.61
N ALA A 197 -13.02 -9.30 -5.11
CA ALA A 197 -13.55 -9.29 -6.48
C ALA A 197 -14.48 -8.10 -6.73
N TYR A 198 -15.37 -7.78 -5.78
CA TYR A 198 -16.21 -6.57 -5.86
C TYR A 198 -15.36 -5.29 -5.93
N LEU A 199 -14.18 -5.30 -5.30
CA LEU A 199 -13.23 -4.20 -5.32
C LEU A 199 -12.21 -4.23 -6.46
N GLU A 200 -12.31 -5.21 -7.38
CA GLU A 200 -11.32 -5.46 -8.44
C GLU A 200 -9.88 -5.64 -7.90
N ILE A 201 -9.76 -6.04 -6.63
CA ILE A 201 -8.49 -6.35 -5.99
C ILE A 201 -8.15 -7.80 -6.29
N LYS A 202 -6.99 -8.03 -6.90
CA LYS A 202 -6.56 -9.39 -7.28
C LYS A 202 -5.99 -10.13 -6.06
N LEU A 203 -6.56 -11.28 -5.71
CA LEU A 203 -5.96 -12.20 -4.74
C LEU A 203 -4.83 -12.99 -5.39
N LEU A 204 -3.58 -12.73 -4.96
CA LEU A 204 -2.37 -13.33 -5.53
C LEU A 204 -2.01 -14.68 -4.91
N GLY A 205 -2.44 -14.92 -3.67
CA GLY A 205 -2.17 -16.17 -2.97
C GLY A 205 -2.83 -16.23 -1.60
N GLN A 206 -2.90 -17.43 -1.05
CA GLN A 206 -3.46 -17.67 0.27
C GLN A 206 -2.71 -18.80 1.00
N ILE A 207 -2.57 -18.68 2.32
CA ILE A 207 -2.04 -19.71 3.21
C ILE A 207 -3.11 -20.06 4.24
N ILE A 208 -3.58 -21.30 4.23
CA ILE A 208 -4.63 -21.81 5.11
C ILE A 208 -3.98 -22.86 6.02
N VAL A 209 -4.07 -22.69 7.34
CA VAL A 209 -3.37 -23.52 8.32
C VAL A 209 -4.35 -24.08 9.36
N PRO A 210 -4.77 -25.35 9.25
CA PRO A 210 -5.61 -26.02 10.24
C PRO A 210 -4.80 -26.51 11.45
N GLY A 211 -5.50 -26.86 12.53
CA GLY A 211 -4.92 -27.57 13.67
C GLY A 211 -3.98 -26.72 14.52
N VAL A 212 -4.33 -25.45 14.76
CA VAL A 212 -3.52 -24.49 15.56
C VAL A 212 -4.37 -23.67 16.56
N GLY A 213 -5.02 -24.35 17.51
CA GLY A 213 -5.80 -23.70 18.59
C GLY A 213 -4.93 -22.99 19.63
N GLU A 214 -3.86 -23.65 20.09
CA GLU A 214 -2.99 -23.10 21.12
C GLU A 214 -2.11 -21.95 20.62
N LYS A 215 -1.87 -20.97 21.50
CA LYS A 215 -1.06 -19.80 21.15
C LYS A 215 0.35 -20.23 20.76
N GLY A 216 0.74 -19.94 19.51
CA GLY A 216 2.08 -20.26 19.01
C GLY A 216 2.21 -21.70 18.48
N ALA A 217 1.14 -22.51 18.47
CA ALA A 217 1.13 -23.84 17.88
C ALA A 217 1.60 -23.83 16.41
N ILE A 218 1.41 -22.73 15.69
CA ILE A 218 1.87 -22.61 14.30
C ILE A 218 3.40 -22.74 14.14
N ARG A 219 4.18 -22.57 15.21
CA ARG A 219 5.65 -22.73 15.17
C ARG A 219 6.08 -24.16 14.82
N SER A 220 5.27 -25.17 15.15
CA SER A 220 5.54 -26.56 14.78
C SER A 220 5.15 -26.88 13.33
N LYS A 221 4.40 -25.99 12.66
CA LYS A 221 3.89 -26.17 11.29
C LYS A 221 4.91 -25.65 10.26
N SER A 222 6.15 -26.16 10.31
CA SER A 222 7.30 -25.66 9.52
C SER A 222 7.03 -25.55 8.01
N LYS A 223 6.34 -26.53 7.41
CA LYS A 223 5.94 -26.51 6.01
C LYS A 223 5.09 -25.28 5.66
N TYR A 224 4.11 -24.94 6.48
CA TYR A 224 3.25 -23.78 6.26
C TYR A 224 4.01 -22.46 6.46
N LEU A 225 4.94 -22.41 7.42
CA LEU A 225 5.79 -21.24 7.61
C LEU A 225 6.73 -21.00 6.43
N GLN A 226 7.26 -22.06 5.82
CA GLN A 226 8.06 -21.96 4.60
C GLN A 226 7.20 -21.45 3.43
N GLN A 227 6.01 -22.01 3.23
CA GLN A 227 5.07 -21.54 2.20
C GLN A 227 4.69 -20.07 2.40
N ALA A 228 4.50 -19.64 3.65
CA ALA A 228 4.23 -18.24 3.97
C ALA A 228 5.41 -17.33 3.60
N TYR A 229 6.64 -17.74 3.93
CA TYR A 229 7.85 -17.02 3.52
C TYR A 229 7.97 -16.93 1.99
N ASP A 230 7.77 -18.05 1.28
CA ASP A 230 7.86 -18.09 -0.18
C ASP A 230 6.79 -17.23 -0.85
N LEU A 231 5.55 -17.23 -0.32
CA LEU A 231 4.50 -16.31 -0.76
C LEU A 231 4.95 -14.86 -0.56
N GLY A 232 5.52 -14.53 0.59
CA GLY A 232 6.08 -13.20 0.85
C GLY A 232 7.04 -12.74 -0.23
N ARG A 233 7.98 -13.60 -0.62
CA ARG A 233 8.94 -13.31 -1.70
C ARG A 233 8.26 -13.05 -3.04
N GLN A 234 7.17 -13.75 -3.34
CA GLN A 234 6.43 -13.60 -4.60
C GLN A 234 5.60 -12.30 -4.67
N LEU A 235 5.25 -11.70 -3.53
CA LEU A 235 4.47 -10.47 -3.47
C LEU A 235 5.33 -9.20 -3.66
N ALA A 236 6.64 -9.34 -3.51
CA ALA A 236 7.63 -8.26 -3.54
C ALA A 236 8.25 -8.05 -4.95
#